data_AF-A0A7G7LDZ5-F1
#
_entry.id   AF-A0A7G7LDZ5-F1
#
_cell.length_a   1.000
_cell.length_b   1.000
_cell.length_c   1.000
_cell.angle_alpha   90.00
_cell.angle_beta   90.00
_cell.angle_gamma   90.00
#
_symmetry.space_group_name_H-M   'P 1'
#
loop_
_entity.id
_entity.type
_entity.pdbx_description
1 polymer ?
#
loop_
_entity_poly.entity_id
_entity_poly.type
_entity_poly.pdbx_seq_one_letter_code
_entity_poly.pdbx_strand_id
1 'polypeptide(L)'
;MSGEGDVGVVGGVDGLEWSVETALDPQGIRAAGRRALSGGPHDGAVREDLANAGSVSYAVVDPGSLATQMTVVVSWHELGAGRRRVTLSVRGHVVRRTRLLGVLPVGRPEVPAEEPARSFSSALRDGLTRSAG
;
A
#
# COMPACT_ATOMS: atom_id res chain seq x y z
N MET A 1 -12.21 6.44 27.54
CA MET A 1 -10.91 5.73 27.64
C MET A 1 -10.22 5.91 26.31
N SER A 2 -9.34 6.91 26.24
CA SER A 2 -8.58 7.23 25.03
C SER A 2 -7.41 6.25 24.93
N GLY A 3 -7.54 5.27 24.06
CA GLY A 3 -6.44 4.38 23.69
C GLY A 3 -5.56 5.10 22.68
N GLU A 4 -4.64 5.92 23.18
CA GLU A 4 -3.53 6.46 22.42
C GLU A 4 -2.61 5.30 22.02
N GLY A 5 -2.96 4.66 20.90
CA GLY A 5 -2.20 3.58 20.30
C GLY A 5 -0.99 4.15 19.58
N ASP A 6 0.09 4.30 20.33
CA ASP A 6 1.50 4.28 19.92
C ASP A 6 1.68 4.11 18.40
N VAL A 7 1.88 5.22 17.68
CA VAL A 7 2.24 5.23 16.26
C VAL A 7 3.70 4.80 16.18
N GLY A 8 3.93 3.50 16.33
CA GLY A 8 5.26 2.89 16.28
C GLY A 8 5.81 2.94 14.86
N VAL A 9 6.68 3.90 14.59
CA VAL A 9 7.59 3.85 13.44
C VAL A 9 8.64 2.78 13.74
N VAL A 10 8.41 1.55 13.29
CA VAL A 10 9.39 0.45 13.39
C VAL A 10 9.42 -0.37 12.10
N GLY A 11 10.40 -0.08 11.22
CA GLY A 11 11.21 -1.03 10.45
C GLY A 11 10.58 -2.20 9.66
N GLY A 12 9.34 -2.10 9.19
CA GLY A 12 8.70 -3.11 8.30
C GLY A 12 8.28 -2.60 6.92
N VAL A 13 8.25 -1.28 6.73
CA VAL A 13 7.81 -0.62 5.49
C VAL A 13 8.97 -0.02 4.68
N ASP A 14 10.20 -0.11 5.19
CA ASP A 14 11.40 0.36 4.52
C ASP A 14 11.65 -0.49 3.26
N GLY A 15 11.25 0.04 2.10
CA GLY A 15 11.32 -0.65 0.81
C GLY A 15 9.97 -0.85 0.12
N LEU A 16 8.85 -0.53 0.79
CA LEU A 16 7.55 -0.44 0.12
C LEU A 16 7.46 0.80 -0.75
N GLU A 17 8.01 1.92 -0.31
CA GLU A 17 7.97 3.18 -1.03
C GLU A 17 8.95 3.20 -2.22
N TRP A 18 8.48 3.71 -3.35
CA TRP A 18 9.30 3.85 -4.55
C TRP A 18 8.72 4.88 -5.51
N SER A 19 9.52 5.25 -6.50
CA SER A 19 9.10 6.07 -7.63
C SER A 19 9.56 5.47 -8.95
N VAL A 20 8.72 5.58 -9.98
CA VAL A 20 9.02 5.12 -11.35
C VAL A 20 8.45 6.10 -12.38
N GLU A 21 9.03 6.14 -13.57
CA GLU A 21 8.47 6.89 -14.69
C GLU A 21 7.66 5.98 -15.61
N THR A 22 6.58 6.52 -16.17
CA THR A 22 5.72 5.82 -17.13
C THR A 22 5.14 6.80 -18.15
N ALA A 23 4.85 6.29 -19.35
CA ALA A 23 4.11 7.03 -20.38
C ALA A 23 2.59 6.84 -20.26
N LEU A 24 2.13 6.00 -19.32
CA LEU A 24 0.71 5.79 -19.07
C LEU A 24 0.03 7.10 -18.66
N ASP A 25 -1.20 7.29 -19.15
CA ASP A 25 -2.09 8.33 -18.66
C ASP A 25 -2.64 7.98 -17.26
N PRO A 26 -3.33 8.91 -16.59
CA PRO A 26 -3.90 8.64 -15.27
C PRO A 26 -4.86 7.44 -15.26
N GLN A 27 -5.60 7.19 -16.34
CA GLN A 27 -6.51 6.05 -16.41
C GLN A 27 -5.74 4.72 -16.52
N GLY A 28 -4.66 4.69 -17.30
CA GLY A 28 -3.74 3.56 -17.43
C GLY A 28 -3.04 3.23 -16.12
N ILE A 29 -2.59 4.25 -15.38
CA ILE A 29 -2.02 4.09 -14.02
C ILE A 29 -3.05 3.46 -13.08
N ARG A 30 -4.29 3.98 -13.06
CA ARG A 30 -5.37 3.41 -12.26
C ARG A 30 -5.72 1.98 -12.68
N ALA A 31 -5.73 1.69 -13.98
CA ALA A 31 -5.97 0.35 -14.49
C ALA A 31 -4.88 -0.63 -14.09
N ALA A 32 -3.61 -0.19 -14.04
CA ALA A 32 -2.51 -0.97 -13.50
C ALA A 32 -2.71 -1.24 -12.00
N GLY A 33 -3.11 -0.22 -11.23
CA GLY A 33 -3.48 -0.36 -9.81
C GLY A 33 -4.57 -1.40 -9.58
N ARG A 34 -5.68 -1.33 -10.34
CA ARG A 34 -6.75 -2.33 -10.25
C ARG A 34 -6.31 -3.74 -10.65
N ARG A 35 -5.43 -3.88 -11.64
CA ARG A 35 -4.85 -5.18 -12.03
C ARG A 35 -3.89 -5.74 -10.98
N ALA A 36 -3.19 -4.87 -10.25
CA ALA A 36 -2.31 -5.24 -9.16
C ALA A 36 -3.06 -5.71 -7.90
N LEU A 37 -4.39 -5.52 -7.85
CA LEU A 37 -5.25 -6.16 -6.87
C LEU A 37 -5.37 -7.67 -7.21
N SER A 38 -4.40 -8.48 -6.80
CA SER A 38 -4.47 -9.94 -6.89
C SER A 38 -5.23 -10.53 -5.69
N GLY A 39 -6.14 -11.49 -5.94
CA GLY A 39 -6.86 -12.27 -4.89
C GLY A 39 -8.40 -12.35 -5.02
N GLY A 40 -9.02 -11.83 -6.07
CA GLY A 40 -10.47 -11.96 -6.25
C GLY A 40 -11.33 -11.19 -5.22
N PRO A 41 -12.66 -11.23 -5.36
CA PRO A 41 -13.59 -10.44 -4.56
C PRO A 41 -13.69 -10.89 -3.08
N HIS A 42 -13.00 -11.98 -2.71
CA HIS A 42 -13.04 -12.58 -1.38
C HIS A 42 -11.67 -12.86 -0.72
N ASP A 43 -10.53 -12.73 -1.43
CA ASP A 43 -9.17 -12.72 -0.81
C ASP A 43 -8.62 -11.27 -0.64
N GLY A 44 -9.54 -10.31 -0.60
CA GLY A 44 -9.34 -8.85 -0.72
C GLY A 44 -8.65 -8.18 0.46
N ALA A 45 -7.36 -8.47 0.64
CA ALA A 45 -6.52 -7.74 1.58
C ALA A 45 -6.18 -6.32 1.11
N VAL A 46 -6.39 -5.94 -0.16
CA VAL A 46 -6.15 -4.57 -0.67
C VAL A 46 -7.36 -4.06 -1.43
N ARG A 47 -7.80 -2.83 -1.11
CA ARG A 47 -8.98 -2.19 -1.69
C ARG A 47 -8.67 -0.78 -2.15
N GLU A 48 -9.21 -0.38 -3.29
CA GLU A 48 -9.23 1.03 -3.68
C GLU A 48 -10.21 1.78 -2.75
N ASP A 49 -9.76 2.92 -2.21
CA ASP A 49 -10.50 3.73 -1.23
C ASP A 49 -10.94 5.08 -1.82
N LEU A 50 -9.97 5.90 -2.22
CA LEU A 50 -10.21 7.23 -2.78
C LEU A 50 -9.36 7.46 -4.03
N ALA A 51 -9.99 7.89 -5.12
CA ALA A 51 -9.30 8.28 -6.35
C ALA A 51 -9.58 9.75 -6.68
N ASN A 52 -8.52 10.48 -7.03
CA ASN A 52 -8.59 11.86 -7.52
C ASN A 52 -7.67 12.05 -8.74
N ALA A 53 -7.61 13.27 -9.29
CA ALA A 53 -6.89 13.55 -10.54
C ALA A 53 -5.38 13.23 -10.50
N GLY A 54 -4.75 13.24 -9.31
CA GLY A 54 -3.31 13.04 -9.15
C GLY A 54 -2.91 11.85 -8.28
N SER A 55 -3.88 11.11 -7.71
CA SER A 55 -3.58 9.97 -6.85
C SER A 55 -4.73 8.99 -6.70
N VAL A 56 -4.40 7.78 -6.27
CA VAL A 56 -5.32 6.79 -5.71
C VAL A 56 -4.78 6.28 -4.37
N SER A 57 -5.66 6.24 -3.38
CA SER A 57 -5.45 5.61 -2.08
C SER A 57 -5.96 4.18 -2.10
N TYR A 58 -5.17 3.27 -1.54
CA TYR A 58 -5.49 1.87 -1.37
C TYR A 58 -5.40 1.51 0.13
N ALA A 59 -6.45 0.89 0.66
CA ALA A 59 -6.49 0.35 2.01
C ALA A 59 -6.08 -1.12 1.98
N VAL A 60 -5.06 -1.48 2.76
CA VAL A 60 -4.74 -2.87 3.07
C VAL A 60 -5.52 -3.24 4.32
N VAL A 61 -6.42 -4.22 4.22
CA VAL A 61 -7.40 -4.57 5.25
C VAL A 61 -7.17 -5.96 5.81
N ASP A 62 -7.54 -6.13 7.08
CA ASP A 62 -7.61 -7.43 7.74
C ASP A 62 -8.72 -8.28 7.09
N PRO A 63 -8.44 -9.49 6.58
CA PRO A 63 -9.43 -10.29 5.88
C PRO A 63 -10.57 -10.78 6.79
N GLY A 64 -10.31 -10.90 8.11
CA GLY A 64 -11.31 -11.35 9.08
C GLY A 64 -12.24 -10.26 9.61
N SER A 65 -11.85 -8.98 9.51
CA SER A 65 -12.58 -7.85 10.09
C SER A 65 -12.77 -6.65 9.17
N LEU A 66 -12.13 -6.64 8.00
CA LEU A 66 -12.05 -5.52 7.06
C LEU A 66 -11.48 -4.23 7.65
N ALA A 67 -10.90 -4.29 8.87
CA ALA A 67 -10.24 -3.15 9.48
C ALA A 67 -9.00 -2.76 8.67
N THR A 68 -8.84 -1.46 8.39
CA THR A 68 -7.65 -0.97 7.68
C THR A 68 -6.41 -1.15 8.55
N GLN A 69 -5.46 -1.92 8.04
CA GLN A 69 -4.17 -2.19 8.67
C GLN A 69 -3.05 -1.36 8.07
N MET A 70 -3.16 -0.92 6.82
CA MET A 70 -2.21 -0.02 6.17
C MET A 70 -2.90 0.81 5.09
N THR A 71 -2.43 2.04 4.87
CA THR A 71 -2.85 2.87 3.74
C THR A 71 -1.67 3.14 2.83
N VAL A 72 -1.83 2.76 1.56
CA VAL A 72 -0.85 2.99 0.51
C VAL A 72 -1.42 4.01 -0.47
N VAL A 73 -0.64 5.04 -0.82
CA VAL A 73 -1.04 6.05 -1.78
C VAL A 73 -0.15 6.00 -2.99
N VAL A 74 -0.77 5.83 -4.16
CA VAL A 74 -0.15 5.93 -5.46
C VAL A 74 -0.47 7.31 -6.02
N SER A 75 0.54 8.15 -6.19
CA SER A 75 0.41 9.50 -6.75
C SER A 75 1.19 9.62 -8.04
N TRP A 76 0.80 10.54 -8.91
CA TRP A 76 1.52 10.82 -10.14
C TRP A 76 1.61 12.32 -10.41
N HIS A 77 2.75 12.73 -10.97
CA HIS A 77 2.97 14.08 -11.45
C HIS A 77 3.48 14.06 -12.89
N GLU A 78 3.03 15.03 -13.68
CA GLU A 78 3.49 15.23 -15.05
C GLU A 78 4.97 15.68 -15.04
N LEU A 79 5.79 15.02 -15.84
CA LEU A 79 7.17 15.43 -16.13
C LEU A 79 7.28 16.18 -17.47
N GLY A 80 6.20 16.20 -18.26
CA GLY A 80 6.17 16.72 -19.63
C GLY A 80 6.34 15.63 -20.69
N ALA A 81 6.05 15.97 -21.95
CA ALA A 81 6.10 15.06 -23.10
C ALA A 81 5.27 13.77 -22.92
N GLY A 82 4.14 13.86 -22.22
CA GLY A 82 3.27 12.70 -21.93
C GLY A 82 3.81 11.73 -20.88
N ARG A 83 4.97 12.02 -20.26
CA ARG A 83 5.55 11.20 -19.21
C ARG A 83 5.11 11.67 -17.83
N ARG A 84 4.92 10.70 -16.95
CA ARG A 84 4.56 10.90 -15.54
C ARG A 84 5.51 10.16 -14.65
N ARG A 85 5.80 10.75 -13.49
CA ARG A 85 6.45 10.04 -12.40
C ARG A 85 5.40 9.61 -11.40
N VAL A 86 5.31 8.31 -11.21
CA VAL A 86 4.41 7.65 -10.27
C VAL A 86 5.21 7.35 -9.00
N THR A 87 4.63 7.68 -7.85
CA THR A 87 5.21 7.45 -6.53
C THR A 87 4.23 6.66 -5.68
N LEU A 88 4.69 5.55 -5.12
CA LEU A 88 3.97 4.80 -4.09
C LEU A 88 4.55 5.17 -2.72
N SER A 89 3.66 5.53 -1.79
CA SER A 89 4.00 5.92 -0.42
C SER A 89 3.10 5.22 0.60
N VAL A 90 3.59 5.00 1.81
CA VAL A 90 2.81 4.44 2.93
C VAL A 90 2.39 5.60 3.84
N ARG A 91 1.08 5.82 3.98
CA ARG A 91 0.54 6.93 4.80
C ARG A 91 0.34 6.56 6.28
N GLY A 92 0.23 5.27 6.57
CA GLY A 92 0.05 4.76 7.93
C GLY A 92 -0.05 3.24 7.92
N HIS A 93 0.30 2.62 9.04
CA HIS A 93 0.21 1.17 9.23
C HIS A 93 0.06 0.79 10.70
N VAL A 94 -0.51 -0.38 10.94
CA VAL A 94 -0.66 -0.99 12.25
C VAL A 94 0.54 -1.90 12.51
N VAL A 95 1.14 -1.74 13.69
CA VAL A 95 2.18 -2.65 14.20
C VAL A 95 1.55 -3.51 15.30
N ARG A 96 1.63 -4.83 15.17
CA ARG A 96 1.24 -5.78 16.21
C ARG A 96 2.47 -6.23 16.98
N ARG A 97 2.32 -6.36 18.29
CA ARG A 97 3.37 -6.91 19.17
C ARG A 97 2.74 -7.90 20.12
N THR A 98 3.17 -9.15 20.04
CA THR A 98 2.69 -10.22 20.91
C THR A 98 3.07 -9.89 22.36
N ARG A 99 2.17 -10.18 23.31
CA ARG A 99 2.41 -9.96 24.74
C ARG A 99 2.11 -11.23 25.52
N LEU A 100 3.04 -11.63 26.39
CA LEU A 100 2.84 -12.69 27.37
C LEU A 100 2.06 -12.13 28.56
N LEU A 101 1.00 -12.83 28.96
CA LEU A 101 0.09 -12.40 30.04
C LEU A 101 -0.44 -10.96 29.88
N GLY A 102 -0.53 -10.46 28.65
CA GLY A 102 -1.03 -9.10 28.34
C GLY A 102 -0.07 -7.95 28.65
N VAL A 103 1.03 -8.18 29.37
CA VAL A 103 1.91 -7.12 29.89
C VAL A 103 3.34 -7.17 29.37
N LEU A 104 3.90 -8.35 29.14
CA LEU A 104 5.30 -8.52 28.74
C LEU A 104 5.39 -8.63 27.22
N PRO A 105 5.96 -7.64 26.50
CA PRO A 105 6.15 -7.77 25.05
C PRO A 105 7.09 -8.93 24.76
N VAL A 106 6.59 -9.91 24.01
CA VAL A 106 7.35 -11.09 23.57
C VAL A 106 7.34 -11.14 22.04
N GLY A 107 8.49 -11.46 21.46
CA GLY A 107 8.64 -11.50 20.01
C GLY A 107 8.94 -10.14 19.36
N ARG A 108 9.15 -10.19 18.04
CA ARG A 108 9.43 -9.01 17.21
C ARG A 108 8.12 -8.29 16.87
N PRO A 109 8.14 -6.95 16.71
CA PRO A 109 7.02 -6.23 16.11
C PRO A 109 6.75 -6.77 14.70
N GLU A 110 5.49 -6.90 14.34
CA GLU A 110 5.05 -7.38 13.03
C GLU A 110 4.10 -6.35 12.40
N VAL A 111 4.17 -6.21 11.08
CA VAL A 111 3.23 -5.40 10.30
C VAL A 111 2.36 -6.38 9.50
N PRO A 112 1.14 -6.69 9.95
CA PRO A 112 0.32 -7.74 9.31
C PRO A 112 0.01 -7.45 7.83
N ALA A 113 -0.04 -6.16 7.46
CA ALA A 113 -0.27 -5.70 6.11
C ALA A 113 0.97 -5.70 5.21
N GLU A 114 2.16 -6.05 5.71
CA GLU A 114 3.42 -5.95 4.97
C GLU A 114 3.44 -6.83 3.71
N GLU A 115 3.12 -8.12 3.85
CA GLU A 115 3.16 -9.06 2.73
C GLU A 115 2.11 -8.73 1.64
N PRO A 116 0.82 -8.47 1.99
CA PRO A 116 -0.16 -8.01 1.01
C PRO A 116 0.25 -6.70 0.32
N ALA A 117 0.78 -5.73 1.08
CA ALA A 117 1.24 -4.46 0.52
C ALA A 117 2.43 -4.67 -0.43
N ARG A 118 3.37 -5.55 -0.08
CA ARG A 118 4.55 -5.86 -0.90
C ARG A 118 4.16 -6.53 -2.21
N SER A 119 3.22 -7.48 -2.15
CA SER A 119 2.68 -8.15 -3.33
C SER A 119 2.00 -7.15 -4.28
N PHE A 120 1.10 -6.30 -3.75
CA PHE A 120 0.46 -5.22 -4.49
C PHE A 120 1.48 -4.25 -5.11
N SER A 121 2.44 -3.79 -4.30
CA SER A 121 3.49 -2.86 -4.69
C SER A 121 4.33 -3.40 -5.86
N SER A 122 4.74 -4.67 -5.79
CA SER A 122 5.48 -5.34 -6.86
C SER A 122 4.65 -5.46 -8.14
N ALA A 123 3.42 -5.94 -8.04
CA ALA A 123 2.54 -6.12 -9.20
C ALA A 123 2.22 -4.80 -9.90
N LEU A 124 2.00 -3.73 -9.12
CA LEU A 124 1.79 -2.39 -9.66
C LEU A 124 3.04 -1.89 -10.37
N ARG A 125 4.21 -2.00 -9.73
CA ARG A 125 5.47 -1.54 -10.32
C ARG A 125 5.73 -2.22 -11.67
N ASP A 126 5.54 -3.54 -11.73
CA ASP A 126 5.69 -4.31 -12.97
C ASP A 126 4.66 -3.89 -14.04
N GLY A 127 3.43 -3.59 -13.63
CA GLY A 127 2.37 -3.12 -14.50
C GLY A 127 2.63 -1.73 -15.09
N LEU A 128 3.37 -0.88 -14.39
CA LEU A 128 3.74 0.46 -14.84
C LEU A 128 4.97 0.46 -15.76
N THR A 129 5.93 -0.45 -15.53
CA THR A 129 7.19 -0.53 -16.29
C THR A 129 7.06 -1.35 -17.57
N ARG A 130 6.27 -2.43 -17.60
CA ARG A 130 6.03 -3.21 -18.83
C ARG A 130 5.33 -2.43 -19.93
N SER A 131 4.62 -1.35 -19.60
CA SER A 131 3.98 -0.46 -20.58
C SER A 131 4.88 0.68 -21.05
N ALA A 132 6.12 0.77 -20.55
CA ALA A 132 7.08 1.81 -20.92
C ALA A 132 8.14 1.31 -21.94
N GLY A 133 8.07 0.05 -22.38
CA GLY A 133 8.95 -0.57 -23.37
C GLY A 133 8.28 -0.74 -24.74
#